data_AF-A0A6V7B9N0-F1
#
_entry.id   AF-A0A6V7B9N0-F1
#
_cell.length_a   1.000
_cell.length_b   1.000
_cell.length_c   1.000
_cell.angle_alpha   90.00
_cell.angle_beta   90.00
_cell.angle_gamma   90.00
#
_symmetry.space_group_name_H-M   'P 1'
#
loop_
_entity.id
_entity.type
_entity.pdbx_description
1 polymer ?
#
loop_
_entity_poly.entity_id
_entity_poly.type
_entity_poly.pdbx_seq_one_letter_code
_entity_poly.pdbx_strand_id
1 'polypeptide(L)'
;MPAYLPELVQRAAVLNGVPAQTLVIERPDQPGSKLRVIAPVADTGSSRRLLNPANGVVFDANSGAVLEQHADASRTDVRAQDVEEVIKTLHVAGFGGWTSKWLYFICGLAGTLMMATGTLLFSIKRRRRSEQEFGAATAGIYRVVEALNVAALAGTALASIAYFYANRLVPAAQAERVQIEIHAFLWVWMATLLHALLRPPVRAWVEQLAMTALLCLGLPLLNALTTGQHVGVYLAAGDLQRAGVELVSLAFAVAFAYGSYRAHRSAMRPAPVRAKRDATAAMDAL
;
A
#
# COMPACT_ATOMS: atom_id res chain seq x y z
N MET A 1 14.90 20.64 31.30
CA MET A 1 15.84 20.08 30.32
C MET A 1 17.26 20.41 30.77
N PRO A 2 18.21 19.47 30.70
CA PRO A 2 19.60 19.74 31.02
C PRO A 2 20.18 20.86 30.16
N ALA A 3 20.93 21.78 30.77
CA ALA A 3 21.47 22.98 30.11
C ALA A 3 22.50 22.69 29.00
N TYR A 4 23.11 21.50 29.00
CA TYR A 4 24.11 21.07 28.03
C TYR A 4 23.53 20.55 26.70
N LEU A 5 22.23 20.25 26.65
CA LEU A 5 21.60 19.64 25.47
C LEU A 5 21.65 20.50 24.20
N PRO A 6 21.29 21.81 24.21
CA PRO A 6 21.23 22.58 22.97
C PRO A 6 22.59 22.71 22.27
N GLU A 7 23.68 22.84 23.03
CA GLU A 7 25.04 22.95 22.48
C GLU A 7 25.52 21.63 21.86
N LEU A 8 25.28 20.51 22.54
CA LEU A 8 25.64 19.18 22.01
C LEU A 8 24.81 18.80 20.78
N VAL A 9 23.53 19.17 20.73
CA VAL A 9 22.68 18.96 19.54
C VAL A 9 23.15 19.80 18.37
N GLN A 10 23.53 21.05 18.60
CA GLN A 10 24.07 21.91 17.54
C GLN A 10 25.40 21.38 17.01
N ARG A 11 26.28 20.91 17.91
CA ARG A 11 27.56 20.29 17.53
C ARG A 11 27.36 18.96 16.78
N ALA A 12 26.39 18.16 17.19
CA ALA A 12 25.98 16.95 16.49
C ALA A 12 25.42 17.23 15.09
N ALA A 13 24.63 18.30 14.92
CA ALA A 13 24.09 18.70 13.63
C ALA A 13 25.18 19.14 12.66
N VAL A 14 26.21 19.84 13.15
CA VAL A 14 27.40 20.20 12.36
C VAL A 14 28.20 18.95 11.97
N LEU A 15 28.37 18.00 12.89
CA LEU A 15 29.14 16.77 12.63
C LEU A 15 28.40 15.75 11.74
N ASN A 16 27.07 15.71 11.79
CA ASN A 16 26.23 14.86 10.95
C ASN A 16 25.89 15.50 9.59
N GLY A 17 26.11 16.81 9.43
CA GLY A 17 25.71 17.58 8.24
C GLY A 17 24.20 17.77 8.05
N VAL A 18 23.38 17.25 8.98
CA VAL A 18 21.90 17.27 8.94
C VAL A 18 21.38 17.52 10.37
N PRO A 19 20.28 18.28 10.55
CA PRO A 19 19.69 18.48 11.87
C PRO A 19 19.27 17.16 12.52
N ALA A 20 19.54 17.03 13.82
CA ALA A 20 19.20 15.87 14.62
C ALA A 20 17.68 15.65 14.69
N GLN A 21 17.23 14.41 14.56
CA GLN A 21 15.80 14.06 14.62
C GLN A 21 15.43 13.28 15.89
N THR A 22 16.36 12.49 16.42
CA THR A 22 16.14 11.70 17.64
C THR A 22 17.30 11.88 18.62
N LEU A 23 16.95 12.14 19.88
CA LEU A 23 17.88 12.23 21.00
C LEU A 23 17.60 11.08 21.96
N VAL A 24 18.59 10.23 22.20
CA VAL A 24 18.51 9.14 23.19
C VAL A 24 19.53 9.43 24.28
N ILE A 25 19.05 9.60 25.51
CA ILE A 25 19.90 9.80 26.69
C ILE A 25 19.93 8.48 27.45
N GLU A 26 21.09 7.84 27.48
CA GLU A 26 21.32 6.63 28.26
C GLU A 26 21.85 7.02 29.65
N ARG A 27 21.18 6.53 30.70
CA ARG A 27 21.48 6.81 32.12
C ARG A 27 21.50 8.32 32.42
N PRO A 28 20.33 8.97 32.45
CA PRO A 28 20.24 10.37 32.83
C PRO A 28 20.74 10.57 34.28
N ASP A 29 21.51 11.64 34.50
CA ASP A 29 21.93 12.13 35.82
C ASP A 29 22.86 11.19 36.63
N GLN A 30 23.55 10.27 35.96
CA GLN A 30 24.60 9.44 36.56
C GLN A 30 25.97 9.67 35.90
N PRO A 31 27.09 9.48 36.63
CA PRO A 31 28.42 9.46 36.03
C PRO A 31 28.49 8.38 34.93
N GLY A 32 28.89 8.78 33.72
CA GLY A 32 28.88 7.92 32.53
C GLY A 32 27.62 8.04 31.66
N SER A 33 26.85 9.12 31.81
CA SER A 33 25.70 9.43 30.96
C SER A 33 26.14 9.63 29.50
N LYS A 34 25.44 8.98 28.57
CA LYS A 34 25.74 9.04 27.13
C LYS A 34 24.59 9.70 26.40
N LEU A 35 24.91 10.68 25.56
CA LEU A 35 23.96 11.33 24.67
C LEU A 35 24.18 10.79 23.25
N ARG A 36 23.26 9.95 22.77
CA ARG A 36 23.24 9.49 21.38
C ARG A 36 22.33 10.40 20.56
N VAL A 37 22.91 11.10 19.60
CA VAL A 37 22.20 11.98 18.67
C VAL A 37 22.12 11.29 17.32
N ILE A 38 20.91 10.98 16.87
CA ILE A 38 20.64 10.32 15.59
C ILE A 38 20.10 11.37 14.61
N ALA A 39 20.76 11.52 13.49
CA ALA A 39 20.34 12.37 12.38
C ALA A 39 19.85 11.50 11.21
N PRO A 40 18.82 11.96 10.46
CA PRO A 40 18.42 11.29 9.24
C PRO A 40 19.57 11.41 8.22
N VAL A 41 19.83 10.32 7.50
CA VAL A 41 20.76 10.34 6.37
C VAL A 41 20.14 11.25 5.31
N ALA A 42 20.86 12.32 4.92
CA ALA A 42 20.44 13.17 3.82
C ALA A 42 20.20 12.32 2.57
N ASP A 43 19.16 12.63 1.77
CA ASP A 43 18.80 11.91 0.54
C ASP A 43 19.81 12.13 -0.61
N THR A 44 21.08 12.37 -0.26
CA THR A 44 22.23 12.49 -1.13
C THR A 44 22.86 11.11 -1.31
N GLY A 45 22.23 10.25 -2.11
CA GLY A 45 22.84 9.06 -2.69
C GLY A 45 22.97 7.81 -1.81
N SER A 46 23.01 7.92 -0.48
CA SER A 46 23.09 6.76 0.42
C SER A 46 21.80 5.92 0.46
N SER A 47 20.65 6.53 0.10
CA SER A 47 19.35 5.87 -0.07
C SER A 47 19.30 4.81 -1.20
N ARG A 48 20.40 4.64 -1.95
CA ARG A 48 20.54 3.56 -2.94
C ARG A 48 21.20 2.29 -2.40
N ARG A 49 21.77 2.32 -1.19
CA ARG A 49 22.50 1.20 -0.58
C ARG A 49 21.57 0.27 0.22
N LEU A 50 21.95 -1.00 0.37
CA LEU A 50 21.21 -2.02 1.13
C LEU A 50 21.43 -1.91 2.65
N LEU A 51 22.58 -1.35 3.05
CA LEU A 51 22.90 -0.95 4.41
C LEU A 51 22.89 0.57 4.42
N ASN A 52 22.02 1.16 5.24
CA ASN A 52 21.91 2.61 5.37
C ASN A 52 21.78 2.97 6.86
N PRO A 53 22.82 2.70 7.66
CA PRO A 53 22.78 3.01 9.07
C PRO A 53 22.58 4.51 9.24
N ALA A 54 21.66 4.92 10.12
CA ALA A 54 21.45 6.32 10.41
C ALA A 54 22.74 6.97 10.90
N ASN A 55 23.09 8.15 10.36
CA ASN A 55 24.24 8.92 10.84
C ASN A 55 23.98 9.28 12.31
N GLY A 56 24.87 8.82 13.19
CA GLY A 56 24.71 8.96 14.62
C GLY A 56 26.01 9.37 15.29
N VAL A 57 25.96 10.37 16.16
CA VAL A 57 27.09 10.75 17.00
C VAL A 57 26.72 10.51 18.45
N VAL A 58 27.57 9.78 19.16
CA VAL A 58 27.47 9.55 20.60
C VAL A 58 28.44 10.49 21.29
N PHE A 59 27.91 11.35 22.16
CA PHE A 59 28.67 12.23 23.04
C PHE A 59 28.64 11.68 24.47
N ASP A 60 29.72 11.90 25.20
CA ASP A 60 29.69 11.83 26.66
C ASP A 60 28.96 13.07 27.19
N ALA A 61 27.91 12.88 27.99
CA ALA A 61 27.06 13.98 28.42
C ALA A 61 27.71 14.88 29.50
N ASN A 62 28.79 14.41 30.14
CA ASN A 62 29.48 15.15 31.22
C ASN A 62 30.71 15.90 30.70
N SER A 63 31.41 15.34 29.72
CA SER A 63 32.64 15.92 29.14
C SER A 63 32.44 16.55 27.77
N GLY A 64 31.33 16.27 27.09
CA GLY A 64 31.08 16.74 25.72
C GLY A 64 32.03 16.13 24.68
N ALA A 65 32.83 15.12 25.06
CA ALA A 65 33.73 14.42 24.16
C ALA A 65 32.92 13.52 23.21
N VAL A 66 33.33 13.47 21.94
CA VAL A 66 32.76 12.54 20.96
C VAL A 66 33.29 11.15 21.28
N LEU A 67 32.40 10.25 21.69
CA LEU A 67 32.74 8.86 22.01
C LEU A 67 32.71 7.98 20.77
N GLU A 68 31.69 8.13 19.93
CA GLU A 68 31.55 7.37 18.69
C GLU A 68 30.90 8.25 17.62
N GLN A 69 31.56 8.38 16.47
CA GLN A 69 30.96 8.97 15.27
C GLN A 69 30.67 7.82 14.31
N HIS A 70 29.39 7.44 14.19
CA HIS A 70 28.95 6.55 13.11
C HIS A 70 28.82 7.40 11.84
N ALA A 71 29.97 7.78 11.27
CA ALA A 71 30.07 8.40 9.95
C ALA A 71 30.61 7.35 8.99
N ASP A 72 29.73 6.79 8.16
CA ASP A 72 29.97 6.12 6.87
C ASP A 72 31.30 5.32 6.70
N ALA A 73 31.80 4.75 7.79
CA ALA A 73 33.05 4.03 7.81
C ALA A 73 32.74 2.61 7.38
N SER A 74 33.24 2.26 6.20
CA SER A 74 33.38 0.90 5.68
C SER A 74 33.59 -0.11 6.81
N ARG A 75 32.49 -0.72 7.28
CA ARG A 75 32.54 -1.80 8.25
C ARG A 75 33.11 -3.01 7.54
N THR A 76 34.26 -3.49 8.01
CA THR A 76 34.91 -4.71 7.54
C THR A 76 34.32 -5.97 8.15
N ASP A 77 33.56 -5.86 9.25
CA ASP A 77 32.87 -6.98 9.90
C ASP A 77 31.35 -6.90 9.73
N VAL A 78 30.75 -8.00 9.28
CA VAL A 78 29.30 -8.18 9.15
C VAL A 78 28.73 -8.70 10.47
N ARG A 79 27.83 -7.94 11.09
CA ARG A 79 27.13 -8.33 12.32
C ARG A 79 25.74 -8.88 12.00
N ALA A 80 25.15 -9.65 12.93
CA ALA A 80 23.78 -10.15 12.79
C ALA A 80 22.74 -9.03 12.59
N GLN A 81 22.98 -7.86 13.19
CA GLN A 81 22.14 -6.66 13.03
C GLN A 81 22.15 -6.11 11.60
N ASP A 82 23.28 -6.25 10.89
CA ASP A 82 23.40 -5.80 9.50
C ASP A 82 22.57 -6.70 8.57
N VAL A 83 22.49 -8.00 8.86
CA VAL A 83 21.62 -8.95 8.12
C VAL A 83 20.15 -8.59 8.33
N GLU A 84 19.74 -8.28 9.56
CA GLU A 84 18.38 -7.81 9.86
C GLU A 84 18.06 -6.51 9.10
N GLU A 85 18.98 -5.55 9.10
CA GLU A 85 18.81 -4.28 8.39
C GLU A 85 18.72 -4.49 6.87
N VAL A 86 19.53 -5.36 6.29
CA VAL A 86 19.44 -5.72 4.86
C VAL A 86 18.11 -6.37 4.54
N ILE A 87 17.66 -7.35 5.33
CA ILE A 87 16.36 -8.01 5.14
C ILE A 87 15.24 -6.97 5.23
N LYS A 88 15.28 -6.10 6.25
CA LYS A 88 14.30 -5.04 6.44
C LYS A 88 14.28 -4.08 5.25
N THR A 89 15.45 -3.62 4.82
CA THR A 89 15.61 -2.67 3.70
C THR A 89 15.14 -3.28 2.39
N LEU A 90 15.44 -4.55 2.14
CA LEU A 90 14.93 -5.31 1.00
C LEU A 90 13.40 -5.45 1.06
N HIS A 91 12.84 -5.73 2.24
CA HIS A 91 11.41 -5.93 2.44
C HIS A 91 10.60 -4.65 2.22
N VAL A 92 11.09 -3.50 2.72
CA VAL A 92 10.44 -2.20 2.52
C VAL A 92 10.82 -1.51 1.20
N ALA A 93 11.60 -2.19 0.35
CA ALA A 93 12.15 -1.64 -0.89
C ALA A 93 12.85 -0.28 -0.69
N GLY A 94 13.59 -0.15 0.41
CA GLY A 94 14.30 1.07 0.82
C GLY A 94 15.56 1.38 0.00
N PHE A 95 15.86 0.58 -1.03
CA PHE A 95 17.08 0.63 -1.83
C PHE A 95 16.82 0.95 -3.30
N GLY A 96 17.84 1.36 -4.04
CA GLY A 96 17.79 1.58 -5.50
C GLY A 96 16.92 2.77 -5.99
N GLY A 97 16.49 3.64 -5.08
CA GLY A 97 15.79 4.88 -5.42
C GLY A 97 14.43 4.67 -6.12
N TRP A 98 14.04 5.59 -7.00
CA TRP A 98 12.74 5.58 -7.66
C TRP A 98 12.53 4.39 -8.60
N THR A 99 13.56 3.93 -9.32
CA THR A 99 13.44 2.82 -10.27
C THR A 99 13.04 1.51 -9.57
N SER A 100 13.70 1.18 -8.45
CA SER A 100 13.35 -0.02 -7.67
C SER A 100 11.93 0.06 -7.12
N LYS A 101 11.52 1.23 -6.61
CA LYS A 101 10.15 1.44 -6.11
C LYS A 101 9.10 1.18 -7.20
N TRP A 102 9.33 1.67 -8.42
CA TRP A 102 8.43 1.40 -9.55
C TRP A 102 8.43 -0.07 -9.98
N LEU A 103 9.58 -0.75 -9.99
CA LEU A 103 9.65 -2.16 -10.31
C LEU A 103 8.89 -3.00 -9.27
N TYR A 104 9.11 -2.75 -7.98
CA TYR A 104 8.38 -3.41 -6.89
C TYR A 104 6.88 -3.14 -6.98
N PHE A 105 6.49 -1.91 -7.31
CA PHE A 105 5.09 -1.55 -7.51
C PHE A 105 4.44 -2.35 -8.66
N ILE A 106 5.08 -2.44 -9.82
CA ILE A 106 4.57 -3.21 -10.97
C ILE A 106 4.54 -4.71 -10.66
N CYS A 107 5.60 -5.25 -10.04
CA CYS A 107 5.65 -6.66 -9.63
C CYS A 107 4.55 -6.98 -8.60
N GLY A 108 4.29 -6.10 -7.65
CA GLY A 108 3.20 -6.24 -6.68
C GLY A 108 1.83 -6.22 -7.35
N LEU A 109 1.62 -5.34 -8.33
CA LEU A 109 0.38 -5.30 -9.12
C LEU A 109 0.19 -6.59 -9.93
N ALA A 110 1.26 -7.09 -10.55
CA ALA A 110 1.24 -8.37 -11.28
C ALA A 110 0.94 -9.55 -10.35
N GLY A 111 1.56 -9.60 -9.17
CA GLY A 111 1.27 -10.62 -8.15
C GLY A 111 -0.17 -10.59 -7.67
N THR A 112 -0.73 -9.40 -7.47
CA THR A 112 -2.14 -9.22 -7.11
C THR A 112 -3.06 -9.72 -8.22
N LEU A 113 -2.76 -9.41 -9.49
CA LEU A 113 -3.52 -9.87 -10.65
C LEU A 113 -3.45 -11.39 -10.80
N MET A 114 -2.30 -12.00 -10.55
CA MET A 114 -2.12 -13.45 -10.55
C MET A 114 -3.00 -14.12 -9.49
N MET A 115 -3.02 -13.61 -8.26
CA MET A 115 -3.88 -14.14 -7.19
C MET A 115 -5.37 -13.93 -7.48
N ALA A 116 -5.72 -12.75 -8.01
CA ALA A 116 -7.09 -12.43 -8.42
C ALA A 116 -7.59 -13.37 -9.53
N THR A 117 -6.78 -13.62 -10.55
CA THR A 117 -7.16 -14.52 -11.66
C THR A 117 -7.26 -15.97 -11.20
N GLY A 118 -6.37 -16.45 -10.33
CA GLY A 118 -6.43 -17.80 -9.77
C GLY A 118 -7.72 -18.06 -9.00
N THR A 119 -8.09 -17.13 -8.09
CA THR A 119 -9.34 -17.23 -7.31
C THR A 119 -10.59 -17.12 -8.19
N LEU A 120 -10.58 -16.26 -9.22
CA LEU A 120 -11.69 -16.13 -10.16
C LEU A 120 -11.87 -17.37 -11.04
N LEU A 121 -10.78 -17.92 -11.59
CA LEU A 121 -10.82 -19.13 -12.43
C LEU A 121 -11.28 -20.34 -11.62
N PHE A 122 -10.81 -20.47 -10.38
CA PHE A 122 -11.27 -21.49 -9.45
C PHE A 122 -12.78 -21.37 -9.21
N SER A 123 -13.27 -20.17 -8.90
CA SER A 123 -14.69 -19.90 -8.66
C SER A 123 -15.55 -20.24 -9.89
N ILE A 124 -15.12 -19.82 -11.09
CA ILE A 124 -15.83 -20.09 -12.35
C ILE A 124 -15.88 -21.59 -12.66
N LYS A 125 -14.75 -22.29 -12.52
CA LYS A 125 -14.66 -23.74 -12.75
C LYS A 125 -15.59 -24.49 -11.81
N ARG A 126 -15.61 -24.10 -10.53
CA ARG A 126 -16.44 -24.73 -9.51
C ARG A 126 -17.92 -24.45 -9.71
N ARG A 127 -18.29 -23.24 -10.12
CA ARG A 127 -19.68 -22.89 -10.49
C ARG A 127 -20.23 -23.75 -11.63
N ARG A 128 -19.40 -24.15 -12.60
CA ARG A 128 -19.79 -25.01 -13.73
C ARG A 128 -19.84 -26.49 -13.39
N ARG A 129 -19.11 -26.92 -12.36
CA ARG A 129 -18.98 -28.32 -11.94
C ARG A 129 -19.29 -28.44 -10.45
N SER A 130 -20.42 -27.87 -10.02
CA SER A 130 -20.85 -27.96 -8.64
C SER A 130 -21.19 -29.42 -8.34
N GLU A 131 -20.26 -30.14 -7.73
CA GLU A 131 -20.35 -31.57 -7.43
C GLU A 131 -21.30 -31.87 -6.25
N GLN A 132 -22.17 -30.91 -5.86
CA GLN A 132 -23.08 -31.01 -4.71
C GLN A 132 -22.41 -31.52 -3.41
N GLU A 133 -21.11 -31.21 -3.21
CA GLU A 133 -20.30 -31.74 -2.11
C GLU A 133 -20.87 -31.48 -0.70
N PHE A 134 -21.70 -30.43 -0.53
CA PHE A 134 -22.32 -30.05 0.74
C PHE A 134 -23.86 -30.12 0.72
N GLY A 135 -24.45 -30.87 -0.22
CA GLY A 135 -25.91 -31.01 -0.34
C GLY A 135 -26.62 -29.66 -0.53
N ALA A 136 -27.69 -29.40 0.24
CA ALA A 136 -28.48 -28.16 0.16
C ALA A 136 -27.72 -26.89 0.61
N ALA A 137 -26.69 -27.02 1.44
CA ALA A 137 -25.88 -25.89 1.93
C ALA A 137 -24.84 -25.39 0.91
N THR A 138 -24.56 -26.19 -0.13
CA THR A 138 -23.58 -25.91 -1.19
C THR A 138 -23.76 -24.52 -1.81
N ALA A 139 -25.01 -24.12 -2.10
CA ALA A 139 -25.29 -22.81 -2.70
C ALA A 139 -24.97 -21.63 -1.76
N GLY A 140 -25.19 -21.79 -0.46
CA GLY A 140 -24.90 -20.77 0.55
C GLY A 140 -23.41 -20.56 0.74
N ILE A 141 -22.64 -21.64 0.87
CA ILE A 141 -21.17 -21.60 1.03
C ILE A 141 -20.52 -20.97 -0.20
N TYR A 142 -20.91 -21.38 -1.41
CA TYR A 142 -20.36 -20.76 -2.63
C TYR A 142 -20.68 -19.28 -2.74
N ARG A 143 -21.87 -18.83 -2.29
CA ARG A 143 -22.18 -17.40 -2.24
C ARG A 143 -21.27 -16.64 -1.28
N VAL A 144 -20.96 -17.21 -0.11
CA VAL A 144 -20.02 -16.60 0.84
C VAL A 144 -18.62 -16.53 0.25
N VAL A 145 -18.15 -17.59 -0.42
CA VAL A 145 -16.84 -17.60 -1.08
C VAL A 145 -16.76 -16.56 -2.19
N GLU A 146 -17.79 -16.44 -3.03
CA GLU A 146 -17.85 -15.42 -4.07
C GLU A 146 -17.89 -14.00 -3.48
N ALA A 147 -18.67 -13.77 -2.41
CA ALA A 147 -18.71 -12.49 -1.71
C ALA A 147 -17.36 -12.13 -1.06
N LEU A 148 -16.69 -13.10 -0.46
CA LEU A 148 -15.37 -12.91 0.14
C LEU A 148 -14.31 -12.59 -0.93
N ASN A 149 -14.37 -13.24 -2.09
CA ASN A 149 -13.49 -12.92 -3.22
C ASN A 149 -13.72 -11.49 -3.73
N VAL A 150 -14.99 -11.06 -3.84
CA VAL A 150 -15.34 -9.67 -4.21
C VAL A 150 -14.75 -8.68 -3.21
N ALA A 151 -14.99 -8.89 -1.91
CA ALA A 151 -14.50 -8.03 -0.86
C ALA A 151 -12.95 -8.01 -0.77
N ALA A 152 -12.31 -9.17 -0.92
CA ALA A 152 -10.86 -9.29 -0.86
C ALA A 152 -10.16 -8.59 -2.04
N LEU A 153 -10.77 -8.58 -3.23
CA LEU A 153 -10.17 -8.02 -4.43
C LEU A 153 -10.64 -6.58 -4.70
N ALA A 154 -11.94 -6.40 -4.95
CA ALA A 154 -12.51 -5.09 -5.24
C ALA A 154 -12.69 -4.24 -3.97
N GLY A 155 -13.13 -4.87 -2.87
CA GLY A 155 -13.33 -4.20 -1.59
C GLY A 155 -12.05 -3.67 -0.98
N THR A 156 -10.95 -4.44 -1.02
CA THR A 156 -9.62 -3.98 -0.57
C THR A 156 -9.13 -2.80 -1.41
N ALA A 157 -9.33 -2.81 -2.73
CA ALA A 157 -8.98 -1.66 -3.57
C ALA A 157 -9.79 -0.40 -3.20
N LEU A 158 -11.10 -0.56 -2.95
CA LEU A 158 -11.97 0.53 -2.50
C LEU A 158 -11.53 1.09 -1.14
N ALA A 159 -11.25 0.20 -0.18
CA ALA A 159 -10.82 0.57 1.17
C ALA A 159 -9.47 1.29 1.15
N SER A 160 -8.53 0.87 0.30
CA SER A 160 -7.25 1.55 0.10
C SER A 160 -7.44 2.97 -0.43
N ILE A 161 -8.39 3.20 -1.35
CA ILE A 161 -8.71 4.56 -1.82
C ILE A 161 -9.35 5.38 -0.71
N ALA A 162 -10.29 4.81 0.04
CA ALA A 162 -10.92 5.49 1.17
C ALA A 162 -9.89 5.90 2.24
N TYR A 163 -8.83 5.11 2.44
CA TYR A 163 -7.70 5.49 3.29
C TYR A 163 -7.02 6.78 2.81
N PHE A 164 -6.82 6.96 1.49
CA PHE A 164 -6.28 8.22 0.96
C PHE A 164 -7.22 9.41 1.20
N TYR A 165 -8.54 9.21 1.10
CA TYR A 165 -9.52 10.24 1.48
C TYR A 165 -9.45 10.57 2.97
N ALA A 166 -9.37 9.56 3.84
CA ALA A 166 -9.23 9.76 5.28
C ALA A 166 -7.94 10.52 5.62
N ASN A 167 -6.81 10.16 5.00
CA ASN A 167 -5.54 10.84 5.19
C ASN A 167 -5.61 12.33 4.81
N ARG A 168 -6.48 12.69 3.85
CA ARG A 168 -6.67 14.05 3.38
C ARG A 168 -7.67 14.87 4.19
N LEU A 169 -8.76 14.24 4.64
CA LEU A 169 -9.84 14.89 5.37
C LEU A 169 -9.58 15.00 6.87
N VAL A 170 -8.79 14.08 7.44
CA VAL A 170 -8.46 14.10 8.87
C VAL A 170 -7.44 15.22 9.15
N PRO A 171 -7.75 16.16 10.06
CA PRO A 171 -6.83 17.25 10.40
C PRO A 171 -5.50 16.74 10.94
N ALA A 172 -4.41 17.44 10.60
CA ALA A 172 -3.07 17.07 11.04
C ALA A 172 -2.88 17.12 12.57
N ALA A 173 -3.67 17.95 13.28
CA ALA A 173 -3.63 18.10 14.73
C ALA A 173 -4.48 17.07 15.51
N GLN A 174 -5.16 16.15 14.80
CA GLN A 174 -6.04 15.18 15.45
C GLN A 174 -5.21 14.14 16.23
N ALA A 175 -5.53 13.97 17.52
CA ALA A 175 -4.99 12.88 18.31
C ALA A 175 -5.40 11.53 17.70
N GLU A 176 -4.49 10.54 17.73
CA GLU A 176 -4.73 9.19 17.20
C GLU A 176 -5.13 9.14 15.71
N ARG A 177 -4.61 10.07 14.90
CA ARG A 177 -4.85 10.11 13.44
C ARG A 177 -4.60 8.75 12.76
N VAL A 178 -3.51 8.07 13.11
CA VAL A 178 -3.15 6.77 12.53
C VAL A 178 -4.27 5.74 12.77
N GLN A 179 -4.81 5.70 13.98
CA GLN A 179 -5.89 4.80 14.35
C GLN A 179 -7.17 5.13 13.57
N ILE A 180 -7.51 6.41 13.41
CA ILE A 180 -8.67 6.85 12.62
C ILE A 180 -8.54 6.38 11.16
N GLU A 181 -7.36 6.53 10.56
CA GLU A 181 -7.12 6.10 9.19
C GLU A 181 -7.25 4.57 9.02
N ILE A 182 -6.69 3.80 9.97
CA ILE A 182 -6.82 2.33 9.98
C ILE A 182 -8.28 1.91 10.16
N HIS A 183 -9.00 2.54 11.09
CA HIS A 183 -10.42 2.26 11.30
C HIS A 183 -11.25 2.61 10.06
N ALA A 184 -10.96 3.71 9.38
CA ALA A 184 -11.64 4.07 8.14
C ALA A 184 -11.45 2.99 7.06
N PHE A 185 -10.23 2.47 6.90
CA PHE A 185 -9.97 1.34 6.00
C PHE A 185 -10.78 0.11 6.40
N LEU A 186 -10.74 -0.30 7.67
CA LEU A 186 -11.43 -1.50 8.15
C LEU A 186 -12.95 -1.38 8.04
N TRP A 187 -13.53 -0.22 8.36
CA TRP A 187 -14.97 0.02 8.25
C TRP A 187 -15.44 0.00 6.80
N VAL A 188 -14.70 0.62 5.88
CA VAL A 188 -15.03 0.58 4.45
C VAL A 188 -14.89 -0.85 3.92
N TRP A 189 -13.84 -1.58 4.31
CA TRP A 189 -13.69 -2.97 3.92
C TRP A 189 -14.86 -3.84 4.43
N MET A 190 -15.24 -3.69 5.70
CA MET A 190 -16.40 -4.38 6.28
C MET A 190 -17.71 -4.03 5.56
N ALA A 191 -17.90 -2.77 5.18
CA ALA A 191 -19.04 -2.34 4.39
C ALA A 191 -19.05 -2.98 3.00
N THR A 192 -17.90 -3.15 2.35
CA THR A 192 -17.80 -3.87 1.06
C THR A 192 -18.09 -5.35 1.19
N LEU A 193 -17.69 -5.98 2.30
CA LEU A 193 -18.02 -7.38 2.57
C LEU A 193 -19.52 -7.55 2.79
N LEU A 194 -20.15 -6.70 3.61
CA LEU A 194 -21.59 -6.74 3.84
C LEU A 194 -22.35 -6.50 2.53
N HIS A 195 -21.93 -5.52 1.74
CA HIS A 195 -22.50 -5.24 0.42
C HIS A 195 -22.40 -6.46 -0.51
N ALA A 196 -21.25 -7.13 -0.56
CA ALA A 196 -21.04 -8.33 -1.37
C ALA A 196 -21.89 -9.52 -0.92
N LEU A 197 -22.20 -9.63 0.38
CA LEU A 197 -23.08 -10.69 0.92
C LEU A 197 -24.56 -10.44 0.62
N LEU A 198 -24.99 -9.17 0.57
CA LEU A 198 -26.38 -8.77 0.33
C LEU A 198 -26.74 -8.67 -1.16
N ARG A 199 -25.75 -8.47 -2.04
CA ARG A 199 -25.97 -8.30 -3.48
C ARG A 199 -25.63 -9.56 -4.28
N PRO A 200 -26.26 -9.75 -5.46
CA PRO A 200 -25.80 -10.75 -6.41
C PRO A 200 -24.33 -10.50 -6.78
N PRO A 201 -23.47 -11.53 -6.82
CA PRO A 201 -22.02 -11.37 -6.91
C PRO A 201 -21.57 -10.59 -8.14
N VAL A 202 -22.26 -10.77 -9.27
CA VAL A 202 -21.98 -10.02 -10.51
C VAL A 202 -22.27 -8.52 -10.36
N ARG A 203 -23.35 -8.14 -9.66
CA ARG A 203 -23.67 -6.73 -9.38
C ARG A 203 -22.68 -6.16 -8.36
N ALA A 204 -22.32 -6.95 -7.34
CA ALA A 204 -21.34 -6.54 -6.34
C ALA A 204 -19.99 -6.17 -6.99
N TRP A 205 -19.52 -6.99 -7.94
CA TRP A 205 -18.32 -6.67 -8.75
C TRP A 205 -18.45 -5.35 -9.50
N VAL A 206 -19.54 -5.16 -10.24
CA VAL A 206 -19.74 -3.95 -11.06
C VAL A 206 -19.82 -2.70 -10.19
N GLU A 207 -20.63 -2.75 -9.13
CA GLU A 207 -20.87 -1.64 -8.20
C GLU A 207 -19.59 -1.26 -7.44
N GLN A 208 -18.86 -2.23 -6.89
CA GLN A 208 -17.62 -1.94 -6.16
C GLN A 208 -16.53 -1.40 -7.09
N LEU A 209 -16.32 -1.99 -8.27
CA LEU A 209 -15.34 -1.48 -9.23
C LEU A 209 -15.71 -0.08 -9.75
N ALA A 210 -17.00 0.21 -9.96
CA ALA A 210 -17.47 1.53 -10.36
C ALA A 210 -17.24 2.57 -9.25
N MET A 211 -17.56 2.21 -8.00
CA MET A 211 -17.29 3.08 -6.84
C MET A 211 -15.80 3.35 -6.67
N THR A 212 -14.95 2.32 -6.80
CA THR A 212 -13.49 2.45 -6.77
C THR A 212 -13.00 3.40 -7.86
N ALA A 213 -13.51 3.26 -9.09
CA ALA A 213 -13.17 4.15 -10.20
C ALA A 213 -13.58 5.60 -9.93
N LEU A 214 -14.80 5.81 -9.42
CA LEU A 214 -15.31 7.14 -9.08
C LEU A 214 -14.48 7.81 -7.98
N LEU A 215 -14.14 7.06 -6.92
CA LEU A 215 -13.29 7.59 -5.86
C LEU A 215 -11.87 7.90 -6.34
N CYS A 216 -11.29 7.06 -7.22
CA CYS A 216 -10.00 7.38 -7.86
C CYS A 216 -10.06 8.67 -8.68
N LEU A 217 -11.12 8.90 -9.46
CA LEU A 217 -11.31 10.15 -10.21
C LEU A 217 -11.53 11.35 -9.27
N GLY A 218 -12.19 11.13 -8.14
CA GLY A 218 -12.44 12.17 -7.16
C GLY A 218 -11.19 12.60 -6.38
N LEU A 219 -10.10 11.81 -6.36
CA LEU A 219 -8.89 12.17 -5.60
C LEU A 219 -8.20 13.44 -6.14
N PRO A 220 -7.89 13.56 -7.45
CA PRO A 220 -7.37 14.81 -8.01
C PRO A 220 -8.33 15.99 -7.83
N LEU A 221 -9.65 15.75 -7.94
CA LEU A 221 -10.66 16.79 -7.72
C LEU A 221 -10.66 17.28 -6.28
N LEU A 222 -10.62 16.36 -5.32
CA LEU A 222 -10.50 16.67 -3.90
C LEU A 222 -9.21 17.45 -3.63
N ASN A 223 -8.11 17.08 -4.27
CA ASN A 223 -6.85 17.81 -4.14
C ASN A 223 -6.95 19.24 -4.69
N ALA A 224 -7.56 19.41 -5.85
CA ALA A 224 -7.81 20.73 -6.44
C ALA A 224 -8.73 21.60 -5.55
N LEU A 225 -9.76 21.01 -4.92
CA LEU A 225 -10.67 21.74 -4.04
C LEU A 225 -10.05 22.09 -2.68
N THR A 226 -9.23 21.20 -2.12
CA THR A 226 -8.65 21.39 -0.77
C THR A 226 -7.39 22.24 -0.78
N THR A 227 -6.62 22.25 -1.87
CA THR A 227 -5.32 22.96 -1.93
C THR A 227 -5.18 23.88 -3.13
N GLY A 228 -6.14 23.89 -4.07
CA GLY A 228 -6.06 24.71 -5.28
C GLY A 228 -5.00 24.22 -6.28
N GLN A 229 -4.34 23.10 -5.99
CA GLN A 229 -3.25 22.53 -6.79
C GLN A 229 -3.78 21.33 -7.58
N HIS A 230 -3.48 21.30 -8.88
CA HIS A 230 -3.86 20.23 -9.81
C HIS A 230 -2.64 19.78 -10.63
N VAL A 231 -2.72 18.63 -11.32
CA VAL A 231 -1.65 18.06 -12.15
C VAL A 231 -0.87 19.12 -12.95
N GLY A 232 -1.58 20.01 -13.65
CA GLY A 232 -0.97 21.08 -14.44
C GLY A 232 -0.10 22.07 -13.64
N VAL A 233 -0.50 22.43 -12.41
CA VAL A 233 0.31 23.28 -11.53
C VAL A 233 1.56 22.53 -11.07
N TYR A 234 1.43 21.25 -10.72
CA TYR A 234 2.58 20.44 -10.30
C TYR A 234 3.60 20.26 -11.42
N LEU A 235 3.14 20.01 -12.64
CA LEU A 235 4.02 19.91 -13.81
C LEU A 235 4.70 21.24 -14.13
N ALA A 236 3.98 22.36 -14.03
CA ALA A 236 4.57 23.69 -14.22
C ALA A 236 5.59 24.05 -13.13
N ALA A 237 5.39 23.57 -11.90
CA ALA A 237 6.30 23.75 -10.76
C ALA A 237 7.45 22.73 -10.71
N GLY A 238 7.47 21.73 -11.60
CA GLY A 238 8.47 20.66 -11.62
C GLY A 238 8.33 19.61 -10.51
N ASP A 239 7.21 19.59 -9.76
CA ASP A 239 6.95 18.60 -8.72
C ASP A 239 6.41 17.29 -9.33
N LEU A 240 7.33 16.50 -9.88
CA LEU A 240 7.03 15.22 -10.51
C LEU A 240 6.44 14.19 -9.54
N GLN A 241 6.74 14.29 -8.24
CA GLN A 241 6.26 13.34 -7.25
C GLN A 241 4.75 13.48 -7.03
N ARG A 242 4.26 14.71 -6.82
CA ARG A 242 2.82 14.97 -6.66
C ARG A 242 2.05 14.74 -7.95
N ALA A 243 2.61 15.17 -9.08
CA ALA A 243 2.03 14.90 -10.40
C ALA A 243 1.91 13.39 -10.67
N GLY A 244 2.93 12.61 -10.31
CA GLY A 244 2.93 11.15 -10.46
C GLY A 244 1.79 10.48 -9.69
N VAL A 245 1.52 10.90 -8.46
CA VAL A 245 0.41 10.36 -7.65
C VAL A 245 -0.94 10.63 -8.32
N GLU A 246 -1.18 11.85 -8.80
CA GLU A 246 -2.43 12.17 -9.50
C GLU A 246 -2.57 11.37 -10.80
N LEU A 247 -1.51 11.26 -11.61
CA LEU A 247 -1.54 10.46 -12.84
C LEU A 247 -1.80 8.98 -12.59
N VAL A 248 -1.18 8.40 -11.56
CA VAL A 248 -1.43 7.00 -11.16
C VAL A 248 -2.87 6.82 -10.70
N SER A 249 -3.41 7.76 -9.92
CA SER A 249 -4.82 7.71 -9.48
C SER A 249 -5.79 7.74 -10.66
N LEU A 250 -5.52 8.57 -11.67
CA LEU A 250 -6.31 8.64 -12.91
C LEU A 250 -6.18 7.36 -13.74
N ALA A 251 -4.97 6.79 -13.83
CA ALA A 251 -4.75 5.52 -14.52
C ALA A 251 -5.56 4.38 -13.86
N PHE A 252 -5.58 4.30 -12.52
CA PHE A 252 -6.40 3.35 -11.78
C PHE A 252 -7.90 3.59 -11.97
N ALA A 253 -8.34 4.85 -11.97
CA ALA A 253 -9.72 5.19 -12.29
C ALA A 253 -10.17 4.60 -13.63
N VAL A 254 -9.37 4.79 -14.69
CA VAL A 254 -9.66 4.24 -16.01
C VAL A 254 -9.65 2.71 -15.99
N ALA A 255 -8.66 2.09 -15.33
CA ALA A 255 -8.56 0.65 -15.23
C ALA A 255 -9.76 0.01 -14.50
N PHE A 256 -10.18 0.59 -13.38
CA PHE A 256 -11.35 0.12 -12.62
C PHE A 256 -12.66 0.39 -13.36
N ALA A 257 -12.81 1.53 -14.03
CA ALA A 257 -13.97 1.82 -14.87
C ALA A 257 -14.09 0.81 -16.02
N TYR A 258 -12.98 0.50 -16.69
CA TYR A 258 -12.93 -0.53 -17.73
C TYR A 258 -13.26 -1.92 -17.18
N GLY A 259 -12.74 -2.26 -15.99
CA GLY A 259 -13.08 -3.50 -15.28
C GLY A 259 -14.58 -3.61 -14.99
N SER A 260 -15.19 -2.54 -14.48
CA SER A 260 -16.63 -2.47 -14.22
C SER A 260 -17.46 -2.62 -15.51
N TYR A 261 -17.09 -1.90 -16.57
CA TYR A 261 -17.74 -2.01 -17.88
C TYR A 261 -17.66 -3.43 -18.45
N ARG A 262 -16.49 -4.06 -18.40
CA ARG A 262 -16.29 -5.43 -18.89
C ARG A 262 -17.07 -6.45 -18.06
N ALA A 263 -17.10 -6.31 -16.74
CA ALA A 263 -17.90 -7.15 -15.85
C ALA A 263 -19.40 -7.02 -16.16
N HIS A 264 -19.89 -5.79 -16.35
CA HIS A 264 -21.28 -5.52 -16.74
C HIS A 264 -21.62 -6.12 -18.10
N ARG A 265 -20.76 -5.94 -19.11
CA ARG A 265 -20.97 -6.50 -20.45
C ARG A 265 -20.96 -8.04 -20.47
N SER A 266 -20.09 -8.66 -19.68
CA SER A 266 -20.08 -10.12 -19.51
C SER A 266 -21.32 -10.64 -18.78
N ALA A 267 -21.89 -9.85 -17.86
CA ALA A 267 -23.14 -10.19 -17.17
C ALA A 267 -24.35 -10.18 -18.12
N MET A 268 -24.37 -9.22 -19.06
CA MET A 268 -25.45 -9.03 -20.03
C MET A 268 -25.37 -9.96 -21.24
N ARG A 269 -24.26 -10.66 -21.44
CA ARG A 269 -24.13 -11.62 -22.55
C ARG A 269 -25.01 -12.86 -22.26
N PRO A 270 -25.98 -13.19 -23.14
CA PRO A 270 -26.77 -14.42 -23.00
C PRO A 270 -25.83 -15.63 -22.97
N ALA A 271 -26.12 -16.60 -22.10
CA ALA A 271 -25.40 -17.87 -22.13
C ALA A 271 -25.55 -18.47 -23.55
N PRO A 272 -24.46 -18.94 -24.19
CA PRO A 272 -24.59 -19.60 -25.48
C PRO A 272 -25.52 -20.79 -25.29
N VAL A 273 -26.68 -20.76 -25.96
CA VAL A 273 -27.58 -21.91 -26.06
C VAL A 273 -26.73 -23.01 -26.66
N ARG A 274 -26.39 -24.01 -25.85
CA ARG A 274 -25.68 -25.19 -26.32
C ARG A 274 -26.63 -25.84 -27.32
N ALA A 275 -26.36 -25.65 -28.61
CA ALA A 275 -27.10 -26.32 -29.67
C ALA A 275 -27.09 -27.81 -29.31
N LYS A 276 -28.27 -28.35 -29.04
CA LYS A 276 -28.49 -29.78 -28.84
C LYS A 276 -27.93 -30.38 -30.12
N ARG A 277 -26.79 -31.07 -30.05
CA ARG A 277 -26.26 -31.79 -31.21
C ARG A 277 -27.32 -32.85 -31.50
N ASP A 278 -28.02 -32.63 -32.59
CA ASP A 278 -29.21 -33.34 -33.01
C ASP A 278 -29.05 -34.86 -32.85
N ALA A 279 -29.88 -35.43 -31.99
CA ALA A 279 -30.11 -36.85 -31.88
C ALA A 279 -31.02 -37.35 -33.03
N THR A 280 -30.82 -36.82 -34.23
CA THR A 280 -31.59 -37.16 -35.44
C THR A 280 -30.76 -37.96 -36.45
N ALA A 281 -29.51 -38.32 -36.12
CA ALA A 281 -28.68 -39.21 -36.95
C ALA A 281 -28.85 -40.72 -36.63
N ALA A 282 -29.77 -41.09 -35.72
CA ALA A 282 -30.01 -42.48 -35.31
C ALA A 282 -31.34 -43.06 -35.79
N MET A 283 -32.10 -42.34 -36.63
CA MET A 283 -33.41 -42.81 -37.13
C MET A 283 -33.44 -43.05 -38.65
N ASP A 284 -32.33 -42.85 -39.36
CA ASP A 284 -32.16 -43.19 -40.79
C ASP A 284 -31.40 -44.53 -41.00
N ALA A 285 -31.31 -45.38 -39.96
CA ALA A 285 -30.60 -46.65 -40.00
C ALA A 285 -31.42 -47.84 -39.45
N LEU A 286 -32.73 -47.83 -39.71
CA LEU A 286 -33.65 -48.98 -39.57
C LEU A 286 -34.57 -49.01 -40.79
#